data_AF-A0A269XP35-F1
#
_entry.id   AF-A0A269XP35-F1
#
_cell.length_a   1.000
_cell.length_b   1.000
_cell.length_c   1.000
_cell.angle_alpha   90.00
_cell.angle_beta   90.00
_cell.angle_gamma   90.00
#
_symmetry.space_group_name_H-M   'P 1'
#
loop_
_entity.id
_entity.type
_entity.pdbx_description
1 polymer ?
#
loop_
_entity_poly.entity_id
_entity_poly.type
_entity_poly.pdbx_seq_one_letter_code
_entity_poly.pdbx_strand_id
1 'polypeptide(L)'
;THIKAIGNADVTYGLAIDGEKVTRKELTIEAAVTTLCPCSKEISEYSAHNQRGIVTVKTYLNKDTDVVDDYKDKILDAMEANASSILYPILKRPDEKRVTERAYENPRFVEDLIRLIAADLVDFDWIDGFDIECRNEESIHQHDAFARLKYRK
;
A
#
# COMPACT_ATOMS: atom_id res chain seq x y z
N THR A 1 15.16 17.27 -4.46
CA THR A 1 16.17 18.07 -3.74
C THR A 1 17.01 17.22 -2.77
N HIS A 2 16.86 15.88 -2.76
CA HIS A 2 17.60 14.93 -1.90
C HIS A 2 17.50 15.20 -0.39
N ILE A 3 16.52 16.01 0.04
CA ILE A 3 16.25 16.24 1.45
C ILE A 3 15.75 14.92 2.05
N LYS A 4 16.38 14.51 3.14
CA LYS A 4 15.95 13.34 3.91
C LYS A 4 14.92 13.77 4.96
N ALA A 5 13.84 13.01 5.05
CA ALA A 5 12.82 13.13 6.08
C ALA A 5 12.33 11.72 6.46
N ILE A 6 11.63 11.61 7.58
CA ILE A 6 11.16 10.33 8.12
C ILE A 6 9.67 10.19 7.81
N GLY A 7 9.33 9.20 6.99
CA GLY A 7 7.95 8.73 6.82
C GLY A 7 7.56 7.74 7.91
N ASN A 8 6.29 7.34 7.95
CA ASN A 8 5.79 6.37 8.92
C ASN A 8 4.82 5.39 8.28
N ALA A 9 4.83 4.17 8.82
CA ALA A 9 3.84 3.12 8.59
C ALA A 9 3.60 2.41 9.92
N ASP A 10 2.38 1.96 10.15
CA ASP A 10 2.02 1.22 11.35
C ASP A 10 2.22 -0.28 11.11
N VAL A 11 2.99 -0.92 11.98
CA VAL A 11 3.37 -2.33 11.83
C VAL A 11 2.94 -3.12 13.05
N THR A 12 2.13 -4.14 12.84
CA THR A 12 1.70 -5.09 13.87
C THR A 12 2.21 -6.49 13.54
N TYR A 13 2.95 -7.10 14.46
CA TYR A 13 3.38 -8.49 14.34
C TYR A 13 2.58 -9.37 15.32
N GLY A 14 1.99 -10.44 14.80
CA GLY A 14 1.20 -11.39 15.56
C GLY A 14 1.81 -12.78 15.55
N LEU A 15 1.89 -13.40 16.73
CA LEU A 15 2.38 -14.76 16.91
C LEU A 15 1.39 -15.53 17.78
N ALA A 16 0.93 -16.69 17.31
CA ALA A 16 0.17 -17.64 18.11
C ALA A 16 1.03 -18.86 18.42
N ILE A 17 1.02 -19.29 19.68
CA ILE A 17 1.83 -20.39 20.19
C ILE A 17 0.91 -21.37 20.93
N ASP A 18 1.08 -22.66 20.67
CA ASP A 18 0.46 -23.75 21.40
C ASP A 18 1.56 -24.67 21.97
N GLY A 19 1.73 -24.64 23.30
CA GLY A 19 2.88 -25.23 23.98
C GLY A 19 4.20 -24.59 23.52
N GLU A 20 5.06 -25.38 22.88
CA GLU A 20 6.34 -24.91 22.30
C GLU A 20 6.24 -24.67 20.78
N LYS A 21 5.07 -24.91 20.17
CA LYS A 21 4.89 -24.83 18.71
C LYS A 21 4.26 -23.50 18.31
N VAL A 22 4.90 -22.81 17.37
CA VAL A 22 4.28 -21.67 16.69
C VAL A 22 3.19 -22.19 15.75
N THR A 23 1.96 -21.73 15.93
CA THR A 23 0.80 -22.14 15.12
C THR A 23 0.40 -21.11 14.08
N ARG A 24 0.71 -19.83 14.32
CA ARG A 24 0.45 -18.73 13.37
C ARG A 24 1.50 -17.64 13.50
N LYS A 25 2.03 -17.18 12.36
CA LYS A 25 2.80 -15.94 12.21
C LYS A 25 2.02 -15.02 11.27
N GLU A 26 1.78 -13.79 11.69
CA GLU A 26 1.10 -12.79 10.86
C GLU A 26 1.76 -11.43 11.01
N LEU A 27 1.75 -10.65 9.94
CA LEU A 27 2.27 -9.30 9.92
C LEU A 27 1.28 -8.40 9.19
N THR A 28 0.88 -7.32 9.85
CA THR A 28 0.04 -6.28 9.27
C THR A 28 0.84 -5.00 9.12
N ILE A 29 0.84 -4.42 7.93
CA ILE A 29 1.38 -3.09 7.65
C ILE A 29 0.23 -2.20 7.18
N GLU A 30 0.09 -1.04 7.80
CA GLU A 30 -0.81 0.03 7.36
C GLU A 30 0.01 1.26 6.98
N ALA A 31 -0.20 1.78 5.78
CA ALA A 31 0.49 2.95 5.28
C ALA A 31 -0.43 3.84 4.44
N ALA A 32 -0.14 5.14 4.47
CA ALA A 32 -0.84 6.12 3.66
C ALA A 32 -0.11 6.35 2.33
N VAL A 33 -0.86 6.43 1.25
CA VAL A 33 -0.38 6.70 -0.10
C VAL A 33 -1.23 7.79 -0.76
N THR A 34 -0.75 8.33 -1.89
CA THR A 34 -1.58 9.18 -2.76
C THR A 34 -2.23 8.34 -3.84
N THR A 35 -3.54 8.48 -4.00
CA THR A 35 -4.31 7.91 -5.09
C THR A 35 -4.91 9.03 -5.94
N LEU A 36 -4.87 8.87 -7.26
CA LEU A 36 -5.45 9.82 -8.22
C LEU A 36 -6.41 9.07 -9.13
N CYS A 37 -7.61 9.62 -9.29
CA CYS A 37 -8.72 8.94 -9.95
C CYS A 37 -8.54 8.90 -11.47
N PRO A 38 -8.46 7.70 -12.09
CA PRO A 38 -8.40 7.57 -13.54
C PRO A 38 -9.63 8.16 -14.24
N CYS A 39 -10.83 7.94 -13.69
CA CYS A 39 -12.09 8.45 -14.24
C CYS A 39 -12.09 9.99 -14.32
N SER A 40 -11.70 10.67 -13.24
CA SER A 40 -11.66 12.14 -13.22
C SER A 40 -10.68 12.70 -14.24
N LYS A 41 -9.52 12.07 -14.40
CA LYS A 41 -8.52 12.44 -15.40
C LYS A 41 -9.05 12.28 -16.83
N GLU A 42 -9.78 11.20 -17.10
CA GLU A 42 -10.30 10.88 -18.42
C GLU A 42 -11.36 11.90 -18.89
N ILE A 43 -12.23 12.35 -17.98
CA ILE A 43 -13.37 13.21 -18.34
C ILE A 43 -13.09 14.72 -18.23
N SER A 44 -12.00 15.12 -17.59
CA SER A 44 -11.69 16.53 -17.33
C SER A 44 -10.66 17.07 -18.33
N GLU A 45 -10.89 18.28 -18.86
CA GLU A 45 -9.92 18.95 -19.75
C GLU A 45 -8.57 19.25 -19.05
N TYR A 46 -8.60 19.41 -17.73
CA TYR A 46 -7.45 19.69 -16.91
C TYR A 46 -7.63 19.11 -15.50
N SER A 47 -6.51 18.73 -14.88
CA SER A 47 -6.46 18.17 -13.54
C SER A 47 -7.19 16.82 -13.40
N ALA A 48 -7.17 16.29 -12.19
CA ALA A 48 -7.92 15.13 -11.74
C ALA A 48 -7.98 15.17 -10.21
N HIS A 49 -9.10 14.77 -9.61
CA HIS A 49 -9.14 14.70 -8.16
C HIS A 49 -8.22 13.57 -7.64
N ASN A 50 -7.60 13.85 -6.51
CA ASN A 50 -6.74 12.94 -5.78
C ASN A 50 -7.04 13.04 -4.29
N GLN A 51 -6.57 12.05 -3.55
CA GLN A 51 -6.82 11.95 -2.13
C GLN A 51 -5.78 11.07 -1.44
N ARG A 52 -5.89 10.99 -0.11
CA ARG A 52 -5.16 10.04 0.70
C ARG A 52 -5.86 8.68 0.62
N GLY A 53 -5.08 7.65 0.28
CA GLY A 53 -5.47 6.25 0.41
C GLY A 53 -4.77 5.64 1.61
N ILE A 54 -5.50 4.92 2.45
CA ILE A 54 -4.95 4.08 3.51
C ILE A 54 -4.98 2.64 3.02
N VAL A 55 -3.81 2.02 2.95
CA VAL A 55 -3.66 0.63 2.52
C VAL A 55 -3.23 -0.19 3.72
N THR A 56 -3.94 -1.27 3.99
CA THR A 56 -3.63 -2.22 5.06
C THR A 56 -3.37 -3.59 4.44
N VAL A 57 -2.16 -4.10 4.58
CA VAL A 57 -1.74 -5.42 4.10
C VAL A 57 -1.48 -6.31 5.30
N LYS A 58 -2.32 -7.32 5.48
CA LYS A 58 -2.12 -8.40 6.46
C LYS A 58 -1.61 -9.64 5.75
N THR A 59 -0.39 -10.05 6.05
CA THR A 59 0.27 -11.23 5.51
C THR A 59 0.26 -12.37 6.53
N TYR A 60 0.06 -13.58 6.04
CA TYR A 60 0.21 -14.83 6.78
C TYR A 60 1.53 -15.43 6.37
N LEU A 61 2.45 -15.56 7.31
CA LEU A 61 3.83 -15.95 7.05
C LEU A 61 3.99 -17.44 7.27
N ASN A 62 4.88 -18.06 6.48
CA ASN A 62 5.24 -19.45 6.67
C ASN A 62 5.80 -19.67 8.08
N LYS A 63 5.11 -20.51 8.87
CA LYS A 63 5.47 -20.74 10.28
C LYS A 63 6.80 -21.47 10.43
N ASP A 64 7.17 -22.29 9.46
CA ASP A 64 8.33 -23.17 9.45
C ASP A 64 9.58 -22.50 8.85
N THR A 65 9.43 -21.27 8.32
CA THR A 65 10.53 -20.50 7.72
C THR A 65 10.83 -19.26 8.56
N ASP A 66 12.11 -18.86 8.55
CA ASP A 66 12.50 -17.56 9.06
C ASP A 66 12.04 -16.46 8.09
N VAL A 67 11.57 -15.36 8.67
CA VAL A 67 11.15 -14.19 7.91
C VAL A 67 12.42 -13.52 7.37
N VAL A 68 12.46 -13.17 6.08
CA VAL A 68 13.59 -12.46 5.45
C VAL A 68 13.88 -11.15 6.18
N ASP A 69 15.15 -10.73 6.31
CA ASP A 69 15.52 -9.58 7.16
C ASP A 69 14.78 -8.26 6.82
N ASP A 70 14.48 -8.03 5.55
CA ASP A 70 13.88 -6.81 4.99
C ASP A 70 12.36 -6.94 4.74
N TYR A 71 11.69 -7.88 5.41
CA TYR A 71 10.28 -8.21 5.15
C TYR A 71 9.31 -7.03 5.20
N LYS A 72 9.55 -6.06 6.10
CA LYS A 72 8.71 -4.86 6.23
C LYS A 72 8.86 -3.97 5.02
N ASP A 73 10.10 -3.76 4.60
CA ASP A 73 10.45 -2.90 3.48
C ASP A 73 9.91 -3.49 2.18
N LYS A 74 10.02 -4.82 1.98
CA LYS A 74 9.44 -5.49 0.81
C LYS A 74 7.93 -5.34 0.67
N ILE A 75 7.19 -5.46 1.77
CA ILE A 75 5.73 -5.29 1.75
C ILE A 75 5.36 -3.82 1.56
N LEU A 76 6.05 -2.91 2.25
CA LEU A 76 5.83 -1.47 2.10
C LEU A 76 6.14 -1.00 0.67
N ASP A 77 7.23 -1.49 0.08
CA ASP A 77 7.62 -1.21 -1.30
C ASP A 77 6.54 -1.70 -2.28
N ALA A 78 5.97 -2.89 -2.08
CA ALA A 78 4.85 -3.37 -2.89
C ALA A 78 3.63 -2.44 -2.79
N MET A 79 3.35 -1.88 -1.60
CA MET A 79 2.26 -0.91 -1.42
C MET A 79 2.56 0.43 -2.11
N GLU A 80 3.76 0.97 -1.90
CA GLU A 80 4.18 2.28 -2.36
C GLU A 80 4.49 2.33 -3.87
N ALA A 81 5.08 1.27 -4.42
CA ALA A 81 5.41 1.19 -5.85
C ALA A 81 4.16 1.18 -6.74
N ASN A 82 3.07 0.59 -6.25
CA ASN A 82 1.82 0.43 -6.99
C ASN A 82 0.82 1.59 -6.81
N ALA A 83 1.03 2.46 -5.82
CA ALA A 83 0.24 3.68 -5.63
C ALA A 83 0.47 4.70 -6.75
N SER A 84 -0.45 5.66 -6.89
CA SER A 84 -0.26 6.76 -7.86
C SER A 84 0.98 7.58 -7.54
N SER A 85 1.20 7.88 -6.26
CA SER A 85 2.49 8.33 -5.75
C SER A 85 2.65 7.99 -4.28
N ILE A 86 3.91 7.86 -3.85
CA ILE A 86 4.27 7.73 -2.44
C ILE A 86 4.14 9.09 -1.72
N LEU A 87 4.06 9.04 -0.39
CA LEU A 87 4.07 10.23 0.45
C LEU A 87 5.49 10.60 0.87
N TYR A 88 5.81 11.88 0.76
CA TYR A 88 7.05 12.44 1.26
C TYR A 88 6.72 13.44 2.37
N PRO A 89 7.35 13.35 3.56
CA PRO A 89 7.06 14.27 4.67
C PRO A 89 7.44 15.72 4.36
N ILE A 90 8.48 15.93 3.53
CA ILE A 90 8.97 17.26 3.16
C ILE A 90 9.21 17.29 1.64
N LEU A 91 8.57 18.22 0.96
CA LEU A 91 8.74 18.48 -0.46
C LEU A 91 9.18 19.93 -0.69
N LYS A 92 10.14 20.14 -1.59
CA LYS A 92 10.40 21.47 -2.17
C LYS A 92 9.65 21.59 -3.49
N ARG A 93 9.54 22.81 -4.03
CA ARG A 93 8.85 23.08 -5.30
C ARG A 93 9.19 22.09 -6.45
N PRO A 94 10.47 21.75 -6.71
CA PRO A 94 10.78 20.76 -7.75
C PRO A 94 10.33 19.34 -7.42
N ASP A 95 10.28 18.98 -6.14
CA ASP A 95 9.84 17.66 -5.68
C ASP A 95 8.32 17.55 -5.75
N GLU A 96 7.61 18.58 -5.33
CA GLU A 96 6.15 18.69 -5.43
C GLU A 96 5.67 18.58 -6.88
N LYS A 97 6.37 19.24 -7.82
CA LYS A 97 6.13 19.07 -9.27
C LYS A 97 6.21 17.60 -9.66
N ARG A 98 7.28 16.91 -9.27
CA ARG A 98 7.51 15.50 -9.63
C ARG A 98 6.49 14.56 -9.02
N VAL A 99 6.12 14.76 -7.76
CA VAL A 99 5.09 13.96 -7.06
C VAL A 99 3.73 14.14 -7.73
N THR A 100 3.38 15.39 -8.06
CA THR A 100 2.12 15.73 -8.72
C THR A 100 2.04 15.11 -10.12
N GLU A 101 3.09 15.27 -10.93
CA GLU A 101 3.17 14.68 -12.28
C GLU A 101 3.14 13.15 -12.23
N ARG A 102 3.89 12.53 -11.31
CA ARG A 102 3.89 11.07 -11.13
C ARG A 102 2.50 10.54 -10.82
N ALA A 103 1.78 11.16 -9.88
CA ALA A 103 0.42 10.76 -9.54
C ALA A 103 -0.53 10.92 -10.73
N TYR A 104 -0.40 12.01 -11.48
CA TYR A 104 -1.22 12.27 -12.66
C TYR A 104 -0.95 11.27 -13.79
N GLU A 105 0.31 10.88 -14.00
CA GLU A 105 0.72 9.88 -15.01
C GLU A 105 0.34 8.44 -14.62
N ASN A 106 0.21 8.15 -13.33
CA ASN A 106 -0.10 6.83 -12.80
C ASN A 106 -1.40 6.80 -11.98
N PRO A 107 -2.56 7.15 -12.57
CA PRO A 107 -3.82 7.11 -11.85
C PRO A 107 -4.21 5.66 -11.50
N ARG A 108 -4.86 5.47 -10.34
CA ARG A 108 -5.27 4.15 -9.83
C ARG A 108 -6.63 4.23 -9.14
N PHE A 109 -7.55 3.34 -9.50
CA PHE A 109 -8.72 3.06 -8.66
C PHE A 109 -8.30 2.27 -7.41
N VAL A 110 -9.17 2.22 -6.39
CA VAL A 110 -8.92 1.42 -5.19
C VAL A 110 -8.78 -0.06 -5.52
N GLU A 111 -9.53 -0.56 -6.50
CA GLU A 111 -9.47 -1.94 -6.96
C GLU A 111 -8.18 -2.25 -7.72
N ASP A 112 -7.67 -1.30 -8.50
CA ASP A 112 -6.42 -1.48 -9.24
C ASP A 112 -5.24 -1.57 -8.29
N LEU A 113 -5.21 -0.70 -7.27
CA LEU A 113 -4.15 -0.67 -6.28
C LEU A 113 -4.03 -2.01 -5.55
N ILE A 114 -5.15 -2.55 -5.03
CA ILE A 114 -5.10 -3.83 -4.32
C ILE A 114 -4.76 -5.01 -5.23
N ARG A 115 -5.13 -4.97 -6.52
CA ARG A 115 -4.79 -6.04 -7.48
C ARG A 115 -3.30 -6.04 -7.80
N LEU A 116 -2.70 -4.86 -7.97
CA LEU A 116 -1.28 -4.73 -8.25
C LEU A 116 -0.44 -5.15 -7.02
N ILE A 117 -0.83 -4.71 -5.82
CA ILE A 117 -0.18 -5.17 -4.58
C ILE A 117 -0.31 -6.70 -4.45
N ALA A 118 -1.48 -7.26 -4.73
CA ALA A 118 -1.67 -8.72 -4.69
C ALA A 118 -0.75 -9.45 -5.68
N ALA A 119 -0.55 -8.90 -6.88
CA ALA A 119 0.34 -9.48 -7.88
C ALA A 119 1.78 -9.59 -7.37
N ASP A 120 2.30 -8.53 -6.73
CA ASP A 120 3.65 -8.54 -6.15
C ASP A 120 3.76 -9.53 -4.97
N LEU A 121 2.75 -9.57 -4.09
CA LEU A 121 2.79 -10.41 -2.88
C LEU A 121 2.66 -11.91 -3.17
N VAL A 122 2.02 -12.31 -4.28
CA VAL A 122 1.92 -13.74 -4.67
C VAL A 122 3.30 -14.34 -4.90
N ASP A 123 4.22 -13.56 -5.44
CA ASP A 123 5.58 -13.98 -5.79
C ASP A 123 6.52 -14.09 -4.57
N PHE A 124 6.06 -13.69 -3.38
CA PHE A 124 6.84 -13.86 -2.15
C PHE A 124 6.64 -15.26 -1.57
N ASP A 125 7.65 -16.12 -1.71
CA ASP A 125 7.62 -17.52 -1.27
C ASP A 125 7.40 -17.71 0.25
N TRP A 126 7.77 -16.71 1.05
CA TRP A 126 7.64 -16.72 2.52
C TRP A 126 6.26 -16.25 3.01
N ILE A 127 5.36 -15.86 2.10
CA ILE A 127 3.97 -15.50 2.37
C ILE A 127 3.05 -16.65 1.93
N ASP A 128 2.34 -17.25 2.88
CA ASP A 128 1.35 -18.32 2.65
C ASP A 128 -0.02 -17.75 2.21
N GLY A 129 -0.25 -16.46 2.43
CA GLY A 129 -1.45 -15.76 2.00
C GLY A 129 -1.53 -14.36 2.56
N PHE A 130 -2.54 -13.61 2.15
CA PHE A 130 -2.72 -12.23 2.60
C PHE A 130 -4.17 -11.74 2.50
N ASP A 131 -4.47 -10.71 3.27
CA ASP A 131 -5.66 -9.87 3.17
C ASP A 131 -5.19 -8.43 2.89
N ILE A 132 -5.64 -7.84 1.79
CA ILE A 132 -5.33 -6.46 1.41
C ILE A 132 -6.60 -5.64 1.48
N GLU A 133 -6.50 -4.46 2.05
CA GLU A 133 -7.56 -3.47 2.14
C GLU A 133 -7.04 -2.12 1.68
N CYS A 134 -7.84 -1.40 0.89
CA CYS A 134 -7.57 -0.02 0.51
C CYS A 134 -8.82 0.82 0.75
N ARG A 135 -8.64 1.94 1.45
CA ARG A 135 -9.69 2.94 1.69
C ARG A 135 -9.20 4.31 1.23
N ASN A 136 -9.88 4.90 0.26
CA ASN A 136 -9.64 6.27 -0.16
C ASN A 136 -10.57 7.21 0.58
N GLU A 137 -9.99 8.22 1.23
CA GLU A 137 -10.73 9.33 1.83
C GLU A 137 -11.13 10.32 0.72
N GLU A 138 -12.22 10.02 0.00
CA GLU A 138 -12.58 10.69 -1.25
C GLU A 138 -12.72 12.21 -1.08
N SER A 139 -12.00 12.96 -1.91
CA SER A 139 -11.92 14.43 -1.80
C SER A 139 -13.18 15.17 -2.28
N ILE A 140 -14.05 14.50 -3.03
CA ILE A 140 -15.26 15.06 -3.65
C ILE A 140 -16.56 14.41 -3.17
N HIS A 141 -16.47 13.49 -2.19
CA HIS A 141 -17.61 12.76 -1.65
C HIS A 141 -17.60 12.82 -0.11
N GLN A 142 -18.75 12.53 0.51
CA GLN A 142 -18.91 12.44 1.97
C GLN A 142 -18.80 11.00 2.48
N HIS A 143 -18.16 10.12 1.72
CA HIS A 143 -17.92 8.73 2.06
C HIS A 143 -16.65 8.26 1.39
N ASP A 144 -16.04 7.21 1.95
CA ASP A 144 -14.82 6.63 1.43
C ASP A 144 -15.12 5.62 0.31
N ALA A 145 -14.23 5.54 -0.68
CA ALA A 145 -14.20 4.42 -1.60
C ALA A 145 -13.33 3.30 -1.00
N PHE A 146 -13.77 2.06 -1.17
CA PHE A 146 -13.20 0.92 -0.44
C PHE A 146 -13.11 -0.33 -1.32
N ALA A 147 -12.00 -1.05 -1.23
CA ALA A 147 -11.85 -2.36 -1.82
C ALA A 147 -11.03 -3.31 -0.92
N ARG A 148 -11.35 -4.60 -0.99
CA ARG A 148 -10.67 -5.66 -0.22
C ARG A 148 -10.43 -6.88 -1.08
N LEU A 149 -9.27 -7.50 -0.92
CA LEU A 149 -8.89 -8.75 -1.60
C LEU A 149 -8.29 -9.72 -0.58
N LYS A 150 -8.60 -11.01 -0.71
CA LYS A 150 -8.00 -12.08 0.10
C LYS A 150 -7.45 -13.17 -0.79
N TYR A 151 -6.29 -13.70 -0.42
CA TYR A 151 -5.63 -14.79 -1.13
C TYR A 151 -4.98 -15.76 -0.14
N ARG A 152 -5.01 -17.06 -0.47
CA ARG A 152 -4.35 -18.14 0.25
C ARG A 152 -3.69 -19.06 -0.78
N LYS A 153 -2.45 -19.47 -0.52
CA LYS A 153 -1.73 -20.49 -1.31
C LYS A 153 -2.25 -21.90 -0.99
#